data_AF-A0A0A8X0B3-F1
#
_entry.id   AF-A0A0A8X0B3-F1
#
_cell.length_a   1.000
_cell.length_b   1.000
_cell.length_c   1.000
_cell.angle_alpha   90.00
_cell.angle_beta   90.00
_cell.angle_gamma   90.00
#
_symmetry.space_group_name_H-M   'P 1'
#
loop_
_entity.id
_entity.type
_entity.pdbx_description
1 polymer ?
#
loop_
_entity_poly.entity_id
_entity_poly.type
_entity_poly.pdbx_seq_one_letter_code
_entity_poly.pdbx_strand_id
1 'polypeptide(L)' 'MGIFKEILADNKKFKAVILKSEKTYEIQLFKYFPECVDEEGDTWEEFWQEITYTKTITDTEQNAIKLAKEELSLLK' A
#
# COMPACT_ATOMS: atom_id res chain seq x y z
N MET A 1 6.48 13.85 7.16
CA MET A 1 6.03 12.44 7.27
C MET A 1 7.04 11.58 6.53
N GLY A 2 7.53 10.51 7.15
CA GLY A 2 8.54 9.62 6.54
C GLY A 2 8.00 8.21 6.38
N ILE A 3 8.50 7.47 5.38
CA ILE A 3 8.19 6.05 5.23
C ILE A 3 8.81 5.31 6.41
N PHE A 4 7.94 4.70 7.22
CA PHE A 4 8.36 3.88 8.36
C PHE A 4 8.54 2.43 7.96
N LYS A 5 7.59 1.88 7.18
CA LYS A 5 7.63 0.48 6.77
C LYS A 5 6.83 0.23 5.50
N GLU A 6 7.34 -0.64 4.66
CA GLU A 6 6.61 -1.20 3.53
C GLU A 6 6.36 -2.69 3.74
N ILE A 7 5.16 -3.15 3.41
CA ILE A 7 4.73 -4.54 3.54
C ILE A 7 4.15 -4.97 2.20
N LEU A 8 4.75 -5.96 1.56
CA LEU A 8 4.19 -6.60 0.37
C LEU A 8 3.21 -7.69 0.79
N ALA A 9 2.07 -7.78 0.10
CA ALA A 9 1.17 -8.91 0.23
C ALA A 9 1.78 -10.17 -0.40
N ASP A 10 1.36 -11.34 0.08
CA ASP A 10 1.83 -12.65 -0.45
C ASP A 10 1.59 -12.80 -1.96
N ASN A 11 0.50 -12.23 -2.48
CA ASN A 11 0.19 -12.25 -3.91
C ASN A 11 1.09 -11.32 -4.75
N LYS A 12 1.95 -10.50 -4.12
CA LYS A 12 2.81 -9.46 -4.72
C LYS A 12 2.09 -8.44 -5.59
N LYS A 13 0.75 -8.46 -5.60
CA LYS A 13 -0.11 -7.52 -6.33
C LYS A 13 -0.50 -6.33 -5.50
N PHE A 14 -0.26 -6.37 -4.20
CA PHE A 14 -0.56 -5.27 -3.29
C PHE A 14 0.60 -5.02 -2.35
N LYS A 15 0.73 -3.77 -1.92
CA LYS A 15 1.62 -3.38 -0.83
C LYS A 15 0.92 -2.38 0.08
N ALA A 16 1.28 -2.39 1.36
CA ALA A 16 0.94 -1.36 2.31
C ALA A 16 2.19 -0.56 2.65
N VAL A 17 2.11 0.76 2.55
CA VAL A 17 3.13 1.69 3.00
C VAL A 17 2.63 2.34 4.28
N ILE A 18 3.40 2.21 5.35
CA ILE A 18 3.14 2.84 6.63
C ILE A 18 4.04 4.08 6.70
N LEU A 19 3.43 5.25 6.67
CA LEU A 19 4.09 6.52 6.95
C LEU A 19 3.98 6.81 8.44
N LYS A 20 5.06 7.34 9.04
CA LYS A 20 5.08 7.79 10.43
C LYS A 20 5.25 9.30 10.49
N SER A 21 4.45 9.93 11.33
CA SER A 21 4.65 11.28 11.87
C SER A 21 4.86 11.18 13.39
N GLU A 22 5.12 12.30 14.07
CA GLU A 22 5.52 12.33 15.49
C GLU A 22 4.68 11.44 16.41
N LYS A 23 3.35 11.40 16.22
CA LYS A 23 2.42 10.60 17.03
C LYS A 23 1.37 9.86 16.20
N THR A 24 1.53 9.80 14.89
CA THR A 24 0.56 9.19 13.98
C THR A 24 1.23 8.25 13.00
N TYR A 25 0.54 7.17 12.70
CA TYR A 25 0.85 6.24 11.62
C TYR A 25 -0.22 6.39 10.57
N GLU A 26 0.19 6.33 9.33
CA GLU A 26 -0.69 6.47 8.20
C GLU A 26 -0.43 5.30 7.27
N ILE A 27 -1.48 4.55 6.95
CA ILE A 27 -1.38 3.36 6.12
C ILE A 27 -1.97 3.69 4.75
N GLN A 28 -1.15 3.55 3.72
CA GLN A 28 -1.53 3.68 2.32
C GLN A 28 -1.44 2.31 1.64
N LEU A 29 -2.46 1.92 0.89
CA LEU A 29 -2.48 0.66 0.16
C LEU A 29 -2.28 0.94 -1.32
N PHE A 30 -1.37 0.20 -1.93
CA PHE A 30 -1.08 0.28 -3.35
C PHE A 30 -1.33 -1.08 -4.01
N LYS A 31 -1.79 -1.03 -5.25
CA LYS A 31 -1.91 -2.17 -6.14
C LYS A 31 -0.87 -2.06 -7.24
N TYR A 32 -0.25 -3.18 -7.55
CA TYR A 32 0.68 -3.33 -8.66
C TYR A 32 -0.10 -3.49 -9.95
N PHE A 33 0.24 -2.66 -10.93
CA PHE A 33 -0.21 -2.78 -12.30
C PHE A 33 0.99 -3.16 -13.15
N PRO A 34 1.02 -4.39 -13.71
CA PRO A 34 2.08 -4.79 -14.61
C PRO A 34 2.01 -3.99 -15.90
N GLU A 35 3.10 -4.03 -16.66
CA GLU A 35 3.12 -3.48 -18.02
C GLU A 35 1.95 -4.07 -18.82
N CYS A 36 1.20 -3.20 -19.49
CA CYS A 36 0.06 -3.60 -20.32
C CYS A 36 0.07 -2.79 -21.61
N VAL A 37 -0.32 -3.45 -22.70
CA VAL A 37 -0.58 -2.81 -23.98
C VAL A 37 -2.09 -2.59 -24.08
N ASP A 38 -2.53 -1.37 -24.33
CA ASP A 38 -3.95 -1.08 -24.52
C ASP A 38 -4.44 -1.47 -25.94
N GLU A 39 -5.72 -1.27 -26.21
CA GLU A 39 -6.33 -1.61 -27.50
C GLU A 39 -5.79 -0.75 -28.67
N GLU A 40 -5.14 0.38 -28.38
CA GLU A 40 -4.52 1.27 -29.35
C GLU A 40 -3.06 0.88 -29.65
N GLY A 41 -2.49 -0.04 -28.86
CA GLY A 41 -1.11 -0.49 -29.00
C GLY A 41 -0.11 0.31 -28.14
N ASP A 42 -0.59 1.21 -27.29
CA ASP A 42 0.26 1.98 -26.38
C ASP A 42 0.65 1.13 -25.17
N THR A 43 1.94 1.14 -24.86
CA THR A 43 2.51 0.39 -23.74
C THR A 43 2.54 1.25 -22.49
N TRP A 44 1.81 0.83 -21.46
CA TRP A 44 1.86 1.42 -20.13
C TRP A 44 2.95 0.73 -19.32
N GLU A 45 3.93 1.48 -18.81
CA GLU A 45 4.99 0.94 -17.93
C GLU A 45 4.41 0.35 -16.64
N GLU A 46 5.17 -0.48 -15.93
CA GLU A 46 4.74 -1.00 -14.62
C GLU A 46 4.67 0.12 -13.56
N PHE A 47 3.58 0.15 -12.79
CA PHE A 47 3.42 1.14 -11.72
C PHE A 47 2.63 0.63 -10.52
N TRP A 48 2.81 1.32 -9.38
CA TRP A 48 2.02 1.13 -8.17
C TRP A 48 0.98 2.23 -8.06
N GLN A 49 -0.30 1.87 -8.06
CA GLN A 49 -1.41 2.81 -7.88
C GLN A 49 -1.95 2.72 -6.47
N GLU A 50 -2.15 3.86 -5.80
CA GLU A 50 -2.88 3.90 -4.54
C GLU A 50 -4.35 3.50 -4.77
N ILE A 51 -4.88 2.56 -3.98
CA ILE A 51 -6.23 1.99 -4.19
C ILE A 51 -7.20 2.21 -3.02
N THR A 52 -6.73 2.65 -1.86
CA THR A 52 -7.59 2.81 -0.68
C THR A 52 -7.18 4.01 0.14
N TYR A 53 -8.20 4.62 0.75
CA TYR A 53 -8.06 5.75 1.65
C TYR A 53 -7.06 5.49 2.77
N THR A 54 -6.08 6.37 2.80
CA THR A 54 -5.17 6.68 3.87
C THR A 54 -5.82 6.56 5.25
N LYS A 55 -5.40 5.55 6.04
CA LYS A 55 -5.92 5.30 7.39
C LYS A 55 -4.94 5.85 8.42
N THR A 56 -5.31 6.94 9.08
CA THR A 56 -4.49 7.56 10.13
C THR A 56 -4.82 6.92 11.48
N ILE A 57 -3.79 6.46 12.18
CA ILE A 57 -3.86 5.79 13.49
C ILE A 57 -2.95 6.55 14.45
N THR A 58 -3.46 6.93 15.61
CA THR A 58 -2.71 7.63 16.68
C THR A 58 -2.11 6.69 17.73
N ASP A 59 -2.03 5.39 17.41
CA ASP A 59 -1.70 4.31 18.36
C ASP A 59 -0.21 3.89 18.25
N THR A 60 0.11 2.63 18.54
CA THR A 60 1.47 2.08 18.53
C THR A 60 1.91 1.58 17.14
N GLU A 61 3.23 1.50 16.95
CA GLU A 61 3.85 0.92 15.74
C GLU A 61 3.32 -0.49 15.43
N GLN A 62 3.17 -1.31 16.47
CA GLN A 62 2.69 -2.69 16.32
C GLN A 62 1.27 -2.74 15.80
N ASN A 63 0.40 -1.85 16.28
CA ASN A 63 -0.98 -1.79 15.84
C ASN A 63 -1.08 -1.33 14.38
N ALA A 64 -0.28 -0.33 13.97
CA ALA A 64 -0.19 0.10 12.58
C ALA A 64 0.27 -1.03 11.64
N ILE A 65 1.27 -1.81 12.05
CA ILE A 65 1.74 -2.98 11.27
C ILE A 65 0.65 -4.06 11.20
N LYS A 66 -0.03 -4.33 12.32
CA LYS A 66 -1.10 -5.32 12.37
C LYS A 66 -2.23 -4.95 11.42
N LEU A 67 -2.71 -3.70 11.50
CA LEU A 67 -3.74 -3.18 10.61
C LEU A 67 -3.32 -3.25 9.15
N ALA A 68 -2.10 -2.83 8.81
CA ALA A 68 -1.61 -2.89 7.43
C ALA A 68 -1.62 -4.33 6.87
N LYS A 69 -1.26 -5.32 7.69
CA LYS A 69 -1.34 -6.74 7.31
C LYS A 69 -2.79 -7.23 7.19
N GLU A 70 -3.67 -6.83 8.08
CA GLU A 70 -5.09 -7.19 8.02
C GLU A 70 -5.74 -6.64 6.75
N GLU A 71 -5.51 -5.36 6.44
CA GLU A 71 -6.01 -4.72 5.21
C GLU A 71 -5.45 -5.40 3.95
N LEU A 72 -4.14 -5.71 3.92
CA LEU A 72 -3.54 -6.48 2.82
C LEU A 72 -4.16 -7.89 2.70
N SER A 73 -4.49 -8.54 3.81
CA SER A 73 -5.11 -9.86 3.79
C SER A 73 -6.55 -9.84 3.28
N LEU A 74 -7.24 -8.69 3.37
CA LEU A 74 -8.57 -8.50 2.78
C LEU A 74 -8.49 -8.31 1.25
N LEU A 75 -7.37 -7.77 0.76
CA LEU A 75 -7.07 -7.58 -0.66
C LEU A 75 -6.46 -8.87 -1.25
N LYS A 76 -7.32 -9.84 -1.57
CA LYS A 76 -6.93 -11.11 -2.23
C LYS A 76 -6.45 -10.94 -3.66
#